data_AF-A0A2Z3R2E1-F1
#
_entry.id   AF-A0A2Z3R2E1-F1
#
_cell.length_a   1.000
_cell.length_b   1.000
_cell.length_c   1.000
_cell.angle_alpha   90.00
_cell.angle_beta   90.00
_cell.angle_gamma   90.00
#
_symmetry.space_group_name_H-M   'P 1'
#
loop_
_entity.id
_entity.type
_entity.pdbx_description
1 polymer ?
#
loop_
_entity_poly.entity_id
_entity_poly.type
_entity_poly.pdbx_seq_one_letter_code
_entity_poly.pdbx_strand_id
1 'polypeptide(L)'
;MITVDGQCLAAFVFGTTVGVLVQRSRWCNTAALRDAMLFKSYRNTKALLVAMMILTVGFTAMISFGNGNPMRFDVGINQFVGLFLFGIGMVFAGACTVSSWVKTGEGNIGALWALLFLIVGLFLSSLMWSFSYWPLAGQTMTGHANAAGLQFGWADALTLQRDTGIPAIFFGLIQTAALYALYRRILKRERATLVAEGKAEPRVAAPVGAASPTLAKTADDAGDTTAALPTLGD
;
A
#
# COMPACT_ATOMS: atom_id res chain seq x y z
N MET A 1 26.65 -0.43 -15.66
CA MET A 1 25.52 -1.16 -16.30
C MET A 1 25.30 -2.42 -15.51
N ILE A 2 24.14 -2.57 -14.85
CA ILE A 2 23.79 -3.82 -14.15
C ILE A 2 23.45 -4.85 -15.25
N THR A 3 24.06 -6.02 -15.22
CA THR A 3 23.76 -7.12 -16.14
C THR A 3 22.33 -7.63 -15.93
N VAL A 4 21.72 -8.22 -16.96
CA VAL A 4 20.35 -8.78 -16.88
C VAL A 4 20.24 -9.77 -15.72
N ASP A 5 21.26 -10.60 -15.53
CA ASP A 5 21.34 -11.56 -14.42
C ASP A 5 21.33 -10.87 -13.05
N GLY A 6 22.02 -9.74 -12.93
CA GLY A 6 22.04 -8.92 -11.72
C GLY A 6 20.67 -8.30 -11.40
N GLN A 7 19.90 -7.91 -12.42
CA GLN A 7 18.55 -7.39 -12.24
C GLN A 7 17.58 -8.49 -11.77
N CYS A 8 17.68 -9.70 -12.33
CA CYS A 8 16.89 -10.86 -11.92
C CYS A 8 17.17 -11.24 -10.46
N LEU A 9 18.44 -11.29 -10.06
CA LEU A 9 18.84 -11.57 -8.68
C LEU A 9 18.33 -10.49 -7.71
N ALA A 10 18.46 -9.21 -8.07
CA ALA A 10 17.96 -8.11 -7.26
C ALA A 10 16.43 -8.18 -7.09
N ALA A 11 15.69 -8.49 -8.17
CA ALA A 11 14.24 -8.66 -8.12
C ALA A 11 13.83 -9.86 -7.25
N PHE A 12 14.57 -10.97 -7.32
CA PHE A 12 14.34 -12.15 -6.49
C PHE A 12 14.54 -11.84 -5.01
N VAL A 13 15.69 -11.26 -4.63
CA VAL A 13 16.00 -10.90 -3.24
C VAL A 13 14.99 -9.88 -2.71
N PHE A 14 14.63 -8.88 -3.51
CA PHE A 14 13.63 -7.89 -3.15
C PHE A 14 12.25 -8.54 -2.94
N GLY A 15 11.81 -9.39 -3.88
CA GLY A 15 10.55 -10.13 -3.79
C GLY A 15 10.46 -11.02 -2.57
N THR A 16 11.51 -11.79 -2.26
CA THR A 16 11.57 -12.63 -1.06
C THR A 16 11.52 -11.80 0.21
N THR A 17 12.27 -10.70 0.26
CA THR A 17 12.30 -9.81 1.45
C THR A 17 10.93 -9.19 1.69
N VAL A 18 10.29 -8.66 0.66
CA VAL A 18 8.94 -8.09 0.76
C VAL A 18 7.92 -9.18 1.15
N GLY A 19 8.02 -10.39 0.59
CA GLY A 19 7.16 -11.51 0.95
C GLY A 19 7.23 -11.86 2.43
N VAL A 20 8.44 -11.99 2.99
CA VAL A 20 8.65 -12.28 4.43
C VAL A 20 8.10 -11.15 5.31
N LEU A 21 8.29 -9.89 4.92
CA LEU A 21 7.75 -8.74 5.65
C LEU A 21 6.21 -8.76 5.70
N VAL A 22 5.56 -9.05 4.57
CA VAL A 22 4.09 -9.11 4.49
C VAL A 22 3.54 -10.30 5.28
N GLN A 23 4.25 -11.44 5.29
CA GLN A 23 3.88 -12.60 6.10
C GLN A 23 3.90 -12.27 7.60
N ARG A 24 4.96 -11.62 8.07
CA ARG A 24 5.09 -11.21 9.48
C ARG A 24 4.08 -10.13 9.87
N SER A 25 3.75 -9.20 8.96
CA SER A 25 2.82 -8.09 9.26
C SER A 25 1.34 -8.48 9.18
N ARG A 26 1.02 -9.68 8.62
CA ARG A 26 -0.36 -10.13 8.34
C ARG A 26 -1.17 -9.04 7.63
N TRP A 27 -0.57 -8.39 6.64
CA TRP A 27 -1.15 -7.23 5.99
C TRP A 27 -2.34 -7.61 5.11
N CYS A 28 -3.52 -7.08 5.43
CA CYS A 28 -4.71 -7.18 4.58
C CYS A 28 -5.35 -5.80 4.45
N ASN A 29 -5.33 -5.24 3.25
CA ASN A 29 -5.89 -3.91 2.97
C ASN A 29 -7.39 -3.87 3.27
N THR A 30 -8.13 -4.90 2.84
CA THR A 30 -9.57 -5.03 3.09
C THR A 30 -9.90 -5.13 4.58
N ALA A 31 -9.12 -5.88 5.36
CA ALA A 31 -9.30 -5.95 6.82
C ALA A 31 -8.98 -4.60 7.47
N ALA A 32 -7.93 -3.91 7.04
CA ALA A 32 -7.58 -2.58 7.55
C ALA A 32 -8.69 -1.54 7.32
N LEU A 33 -9.42 -1.62 6.20
CA LEU A 33 -10.56 -0.75 5.92
C LEU A 33 -11.80 -1.16 6.73
N ARG A 34 -12.12 -2.46 6.78
CA ARG A 34 -13.24 -2.97 7.56
C ARG A 34 -13.08 -2.67 9.06
N ASP A 35 -11.89 -2.88 9.61
CA ASP A 35 -11.62 -2.68 11.04
C ASP A 35 -11.64 -1.18 11.41
N ALA A 36 -11.27 -0.30 10.47
CA ALA A 36 -11.41 1.15 10.64
C ALA A 36 -12.87 1.61 10.68
N MET A 37 -13.73 1.02 9.84
CA MET A 37 -15.15 1.37 9.76
C MET A 37 -15.95 0.76 10.92
N LEU A 38 -15.72 -0.52 11.22
CA LEU A 38 -16.56 -1.29 12.15
C LEU A 38 -16.09 -1.18 13.60
N PHE A 39 -14.78 -1.29 13.86
CA PHE A 39 -14.23 -1.36 15.21
C PHE A 39 -13.55 -0.06 15.66
N LYS A 40 -13.44 0.96 14.79
CA LYS A 40 -12.62 2.18 15.01
C LYS A 40 -11.19 1.85 15.51
N SER A 41 -10.68 0.67 15.16
CA SER A 41 -9.32 0.24 15.49
C SER A 41 -8.41 0.60 14.33
N TYR A 42 -7.54 1.59 14.52
CA TYR A 42 -6.72 2.13 13.43
C TYR A 42 -5.31 1.55 13.36
N ARG A 43 -4.98 0.47 14.09
CA ARG A 43 -3.61 -0.08 14.10
C ARG A 43 -3.15 -0.49 12.70
N ASN A 44 -3.97 -1.29 12.00
CA ASN A 44 -3.65 -1.77 10.65
C ASN A 44 -3.84 -0.68 9.59
N THR A 45 -4.83 0.19 9.79
CA THR A 45 -5.13 1.33 8.90
C THR A 45 -4.01 2.37 8.92
N LYS A 46 -3.41 2.67 10.09
CA LYS A 46 -2.26 3.57 10.20
C LYS A 46 -1.05 3.04 9.42
N ALA A 47 -0.74 1.75 9.54
CA ALA A 47 0.33 1.12 8.77
C ALA A 47 0.09 1.24 7.26
N LEU A 48 -1.16 1.02 6.82
CA LEU A 48 -1.55 1.17 5.42
C LEU A 48 -1.40 2.61 4.92
N LEU A 49 -1.86 3.60 5.68
CA LEU A 49 -1.71 5.01 5.30
C LEU A 49 -0.24 5.42 5.16
N VAL A 50 0.62 5.00 6.10
CA VAL A 50 2.06 5.29 6.04
C VAL A 50 2.71 4.62 4.84
N ALA A 51 2.36 3.37 4.56
CA ALA A 51 2.87 2.67 3.38
C ALA A 51 2.47 3.36 2.07
N MET A 52 1.21 3.78 1.95
CA MET A 52 0.75 4.56 0.79
C MET A 52 1.54 5.86 0.62
N MET A 53 1.80 6.60 1.71
CA MET A 53 2.64 7.81 1.64
C MET A 53 4.05 7.50 1.16
N ILE A 54 4.71 6.48 1.71
CA ILE A 54 6.08 6.09 1.31
C ILE A 54 6.12 5.68 -0.16
N LEU A 55 5.16 4.87 -0.62
CA LEU A 55 5.07 4.43 -2.00
C LEU A 55 4.81 5.59 -2.96
N THR A 56 3.91 6.50 -2.61
CA THR A 56 3.65 7.71 -3.42
C THR A 56 4.91 8.56 -3.55
N VAL A 57 5.59 8.87 -2.44
CA VAL A 57 6.83 9.66 -2.46
C VAL A 57 7.93 8.94 -3.23
N GLY A 58 8.11 7.63 -3.01
CA GLY A 58 9.10 6.81 -3.72
C GLY A 58 8.86 6.78 -5.24
N PHE A 59 7.62 6.61 -5.68
CA PHE A 59 7.27 6.61 -7.09
C PHE A 59 7.44 8.00 -7.73
N THR A 60 7.02 9.06 -7.04
CA THR A 60 7.22 10.45 -7.49
C THR A 60 8.71 10.80 -7.61
N ALA A 61 9.54 10.35 -6.66
CA ALA A 61 10.98 10.52 -6.73
C ALA A 61 11.58 9.78 -7.94
N MET A 62 11.21 8.52 -8.14
CA MET A 62 11.69 7.72 -9.29
C MET A 62 11.33 8.33 -10.64
N ILE A 63 10.14 8.91 -10.79
CA ILE A 63 9.75 9.66 -12.00
C ILE A 63 10.62 10.91 -12.18
N SER A 64 10.91 11.64 -11.10
CA SER A 64 11.67 12.89 -11.14
C SER A 64 13.15 12.69 -11.48
N PHE A 65 13.74 11.57 -11.04
CA PHE A 65 15.12 11.19 -11.36
C PHE A 65 15.29 10.52 -12.75
N GLY A 66 14.24 10.48 -13.57
CA GLY A 66 14.31 10.05 -14.98
C GLY A 66 14.38 8.54 -15.20
N ASN A 67 14.27 7.72 -14.15
CA ASN A 67 14.37 6.26 -14.22
C ASN A 67 13.01 5.55 -14.14
N GLY A 68 11.91 6.30 -13.99
CA GLY A 68 10.55 5.78 -13.98
C GLY A 68 9.92 5.85 -15.38
N ASN A 69 9.61 4.71 -15.99
CA ASN A 69 8.74 4.65 -17.17
C ASN A 69 7.27 4.65 -16.69
N PRO A 70 6.51 5.75 -16.83
CA PRO A 70 5.11 5.77 -16.46
C PRO A 70 4.33 4.86 -17.43
N MET A 71 3.75 3.78 -16.89
CA MET A 71 2.83 2.94 -17.63
C MET A 71 1.58 3.76 -17.98
N ARG A 72 1.22 3.79 -19.26
CA ARG A 72 0.00 4.43 -19.74
C ARG A 72 -1.15 3.48 -19.55
N PHE A 73 -2.06 3.85 -18.66
CA PHE A 73 -3.34 3.17 -18.48
C PHE A 73 -4.41 4.15 -18.92
N ASP A 74 -5.29 3.74 -19.82
CA ASP A 74 -6.47 4.53 -20.13
C ASP A 74 -7.55 4.20 -19.08
N VAL A 75 -7.89 5.19 -18.26
CA VAL A 75 -8.89 5.07 -17.20
C VAL A 75 -10.26 5.37 -17.80
N GLY A 76 -11.05 4.32 -18.02
CA GLY A 76 -12.43 4.41 -18.52
C GLY A 76 -13.47 3.79 -17.59
N ILE A 77 -14.72 3.71 -18.07
CA ILE A 77 -15.83 3.07 -17.33
C ILE A 77 -15.54 1.61 -16.97
N ASN A 78 -14.71 0.95 -17.78
CA ASN A 78 -14.24 -0.42 -17.56
C ASN A 78 -13.50 -0.58 -16.23
N GLN A 79 -12.77 0.45 -15.79
CA GLN A 79 -12.08 0.44 -14.50
C GLN A 79 -13.07 0.46 -13.32
N PHE A 80 -14.15 1.24 -13.43
CA PHE A 80 -15.19 1.26 -12.40
C PHE A 80 -15.93 -0.07 -12.29
N VAL A 81 -16.31 -0.65 -13.44
CA VAL A 81 -16.96 -1.96 -13.50
C VAL A 81 -16.02 -3.05 -12.95
N GLY A 82 -14.74 -3.02 -13.34
CA GLY A 82 -13.72 -3.94 -12.83
C GLY A 82 -13.51 -3.82 -11.32
N LEU A 83 -13.40 -2.60 -10.79
CA LEU A 83 -13.23 -2.36 -9.36
C LEU A 83 -14.42 -2.87 -8.54
N PHE A 84 -15.63 -2.66 -9.03
CA PHE A 84 -16.85 -3.13 -8.37
C PHE A 84 -16.93 -4.66 -8.35
N LEU A 85 -16.68 -5.31 -9.50
CA LEU A 85 -16.71 -6.77 -9.61
C LEU A 85 -15.58 -7.42 -8.79
N PHE A 86 -14.40 -6.82 -8.79
CA PHE A 86 -13.27 -7.25 -7.96
C PHE A 86 -13.57 -7.12 -6.46
N GLY A 87 -14.23 -6.04 -6.05
CA GLY A 87 -14.67 -5.84 -4.67
C GLY A 87 -15.66 -6.92 -4.22
N ILE A 88 -16.65 -7.26 -5.05
CA ILE A 88 -17.59 -8.36 -4.78
C ILE A 88 -16.82 -9.68 -4.64
N GLY A 89 -15.89 -9.96 -5.55
CA GLY A 89 -15.02 -11.13 -5.48
C GLY A 89 -14.22 -11.23 -4.18
N MET A 90 -13.68 -10.12 -3.68
CA MET A 90 -12.97 -10.10 -2.38
C MET A 90 -13.87 -10.51 -1.21
N VAL A 91 -15.14 -10.13 -1.22
CA VAL A 91 -16.08 -10.48 -0.15
C VAL A 91 -16.35 -11.99 -0.16
N PHE A 92 -16.57 -12.58 -1.34
CA PHE A 92 -16.77 -14.02 -1.48
C PHE A 92 -15.51 -14.83 -1.14
N ALA A 93 -14.33 -14.36 -1.53
CA ALA A 93 -13.06 -15.03 -1.23
C ALA A 93 -12.61 -14.87 0.24
N GLY A 94 -13.12 -13.86 0.96
CA GLY A 94 -12.74 -13.56 2.34
C GLY A 94 -11.28 -13.11 2.50
N ALA A 95 -10.61 -12.72 1.41
CA ALA A 95 -9.20 -12.33 1.37
C ALA A 95 -8.93 -11.34 0.22
N CYS A 96 -7.94 -10.47 0.41
CA CYS A 96 -7.38 -9.65 -0.68
C CYS A 96 -6.25 -10.42 -1.38
N THR A 97 -5.97 -10.11 -2.65
CA THR A 97 -4.98 -10.81 -3.49
C THR A 97 -3.63 -11.00 -2.80
N VAL A 98 -3.12 -9.96 -2.14
CA VAL A 98 -1.83 -10.00 -1.41
C VAL A 98 -1.88 -10.99 -0.25
N SER A 99 -2.96 -10.96 0.53
CA SER A 99 -3.13 -11.89 1.65
C SER A 99 -3.37 -13.33 1.20
N SER A 100 -3.96 -13.55 0.03
CA SER A 100 -4.15 -14.88 -0.55
C SER A 100 -2.81 -15.52 -0.86
N TRP A 101 -1.89 -14.79 -1.49
CA TRP A 101 -0.52 -15.27 -1.76
C TRP A 101 0.20 -15.72 -0.49
N VAL A 102 0.16 -14.89 0.56
CA VAL A 102 0.81 -15.19 1.84
C VAL A 102 0.16 -16.40 2.52
N LYS A 103 -1.16 -16.46 2.60
CA LYS A 103 -1.90 -17.58 3.22
C LYS A 103 -1.68 -18.89 2.46
N THR A 104 -1.58 -18.84 1.15
CA THR A 104 -1.21 -20.00 0.33
C THR A 104 0.20 -20.48 0.66
N GLY A 105 1.15 -19.56 0.88
CA GLY A 105 2.50 -19.88 1.35
C GLY A 105 2.56 -20.45 2.78
N GLU A 106 1.59 -20.13 3.64
CA GLU A 106 1.40 -20.73 4.96
C GLU A 106 0.71 -22.12 4.91
N GLY A 107 0.28 -22.59 3.73
CA GLY A 107 -0.38 -23.88 3.55
C GLY A 107 -1.91 -23.86 3.72
N ASN A 108 -2.54 -22.68 3.69
CA ASN A 108 -4.00 -22.59 3.76
C ASN A 108 -4.65 -23.02 2.43
N ILE A 109 -5.26 -24.22 2.43
CA ILE A 109 -5.93 -24.82 1.27
C ILE A 109 -7.08 -23.93 0.77
N GLY A 110 -7.81 -23.25 1.66
CA GLY A 110 -8.87 -22.32 1.25
C GLY A 110 -8.34 -21.12 0.46
N ALA A 111 -7.18 -20.59 0.86
CA ALA A 111 -6.53 -19.49 0.15
C ALA A 111 -5.94 -19.95 -1.19
N LEU A 112 -5.43 -21.19 -1.26
CA LEU A 112 -4.96 -21.81 -2.51
C LEU A 112 -6.08 -21.86 -3.55
N TRP A 113 -7.27 -22.35 -3.19
CA TRP A 113 -8.42 -22.37 -4.10
C TRP A 113 -8.82 -20.97 -4.55
N ALA A 114 -8.91 -20.01 -3.63
CA ALA A 114 -9.23 -18.63 -3.98
C ALA A 114 -8.21 -18.02 -4.95
N LEU A 115 -6.91 -18.32 -4.77
CA LEU A 115 -5.84 -17.87 -5.64
C LEU A 115 -5.91 -18.53 -7.03
N LEU A 116 -6.20 -19.83 -7.11
CA LEU A 116 -6.38 -20.53 -8.38
C LEU A 116 -7.55 -19.96 -9.18
N PHE A 117 -8.72 -19.78 -8.56
CA PHE A 117 -9.87 -19.17 -9.24
C PHE A 117 -9.62 -17.72 -9.66
N LEU A 118 -8.81 -16.97 -8.91
CA LEU A 118 -8.39 -15.62 -9.30
C LEU A 118 -7.54 -15.66 -10.57
N ILE A 119 -6.54 -16.56 -10.66
CA ILE A 119 -5.69 -16.71 -11.84
C ILE A 119 -6.53 -17.13 -13.05
N VAL A 120 -7.39 -18.13 -12.88
CA VAL A 120 -8.29 -18.62 -13.94
C VAL A 120 -9.26 -17.53 -14.39
N GLY A 121 -9.85 -16.78 -13.44
CA GLY A 121 -10.76 -15.68 -13.73
C GLY A 121 -10.07 -14.53 -14.46
N LEU A 122 -8.85 -14.16 -14.07
CA LEU A 122 -8.06 -13.13 -14.76
C LEU A 122 -7.71 -13.57 -16.19
N PHE A 123 -7.34 -14.83 -16.37
CA PHE A 123 -7.05 -15.40 -17.69
C PHE A 123 -8.29 -15.44 -18.59
N LEU A 124 -9.42 -15.93 -18.08
CA LEU A 124 -10.69 -15.93 -18.82
C LEU A 124 -11.18 -14.52 -19.14
N SER A 125 -11.04 -13.58 -18.21
CA SER A 125 -11.42 -12.18 -18.44
C SER A 125 -10.55 -11.55 -19.54
N SER A 126 -9.24 -11.81 -19.52
CA SER A 126 -8.33 -11.39 -20.58
C SER A 126 -8.67 -12.00 -21.94
N LEU A 127 -9.02 -13.29 -21.98
CA LEU A 127 -9.48 -13.96 -23.20
C LEU A 127 -10.79 -13.37 -23.71
N MET A 128 -11.79 -13.21 -22.83
CA MET A 128 -13.11 -12.67 -23.18
C MET A 128 -12.98 -11.26 -23.77
N TRP A 129 -12.15 -10.42 -23.16
CA TRP A 129 -11.84 -9.10 -23.69
C TRP A 129 -11.08 -9.18 -25.02
N SER A 130 -10.12 -10.09 -25.13
CA SER A 130 -9.42 -10.32 -26.41
C SER A 130 -10.38 -10.77 -27.51
N PHE A 131 -11.30 -11.70 -27.25
CA PHE A 131 -12.27 -12.16 -28.24
C PHE A 131 -13.30 -11.09 -28.62
N SER A 132 -13.72 -10.24 -27.66
CA SER A 132 -14.70 -9.18 -27.91
C SER A 132 -14.11 -7.96 -28.62
N TYR A 133 -12.81 -7.66 -28.43
CA TYR A 133 -12.13 -6.51 -29.04
C TYR A 133 -11.25 -6.88 -30.26
N TRP A 134 -11.18 -8.16 -30.62
CA TRP A 134 -10.51 -8.66 -31.82
C TRP A 134 -11.55 -8.98 -32.91
N PRO A 135 -11.63 -8.25 -34.05
CA PRO A 135 -10.61 -7.43 -34.71
C PRO A 135 -10.73 -5.91 -34.49
N LEU A 136 -9.58 -5.25 -34.22
CA LEU A 136 -9.44 -3.79 -33.98
C LEU A 136 -9.72 -2.87 -35.19
N ALA A 137 -10.23 -3.39 -36.32
CA ALA A 137 -10.43 -2.57 -37.54
C ALA A 137 -11.89 -2.18 -37.81
N GLY A 138 -12.90 -2.84 -37.24
CA GLY A 138 -14.30 -2.61 -37.64
C GLY A 138 -15.00 -1.44 -36.93
N GLN A 139 -14.66 -1.20 -35.66
CA GLN A 139 -15.41 -0.27 -34.79
C GLN A 139 -14.76 1.13 -34.67
N THR A 140 -13.53 1.31 -35.13
CA THR A 140 -12.84 2.62 -35.15
C THR A 140 -12.67 3.17 -36.56
N MET A 141 -13.02 2.39 -37.60
CA MET A 141 -12.99 2.82 -39.01
C MET A 141 -14.38 3.15 -39.59
N THR A 142 -15.45 2.97 -38.83
CA THR A 142 -16.74 3.59 -39.14
C THR A 142 -16.67 5.01 -38.60
N GLY A 143 -16.81 6.02 -39.47
CA GLY A 143 -16.77 7.46 -39.13
C GLY A 143 -17.88 7.96 -38.21
N HIS A 144 -18.39 7.11 -37.31
CA HIS A 144 -19.31 7.43 -36.24
C HIS A 144 -18.59 7.32 -34.91
N ALA A 145 -18.74 8.35 -34.07
CA ALA A 145 -18.17 8.38 -32.73
C ALA A 145 -18.70 7.20 -31.90
N ASN A 146 -17.88 6.18 -31.72
CA ASN A 146 -18.18 5.07 -30.82
C ASN A 146 -17.91 5.51 -29.39
N ALA A 147 -18.97 5.70 -28.59
CA ALA A 147 -18.87 6.05 -27.17
C ALA A 147 -18.15 4.98 -26.33
N ALA A 148 -17.96 3.77 -26.85
CA ALA A 148 -17.14 2.72 -26.25
C ALA A 148 -15.63 2.84 -26.60
N GLY A 149 -15.31 3.47 -27.74
CA GLY A 149 -13.93 3.76 -28.17
C GLY A 149 -13.43 5.12 -27.67
N LEU A 150 -14.33 6.07 -27.45
CA LEU A 150 -14.12 7.20 -26.56
C LEU A 150 -14.28 6.69 -25.12
N GLN A 151 -13.29 5.95 -24.63
CA GLN A 151 -13.06 5.91 -23.19
C GLN A 151 -13.05 7.37 -22.73
N PHE A 152 -14.07 7.75 -21.95
CA PHE A 152 -14.20 9.07 -21.34
C PHE A 152 -13.07 9.23 -20.30
N GLY A 153 -11.82 9.24 -20.76
CA GLY A 153 -10.57 9.39 -20.01
C GLY A 153 -10.32 10.84 -19.64
N TRP A 154 -11.33 11.49 -19.05
CA TRP A 154 -11.24 12.86 -18.55
C TRP A 154 -10.36 12.99 -17.31
N ALA A 155 -9.76 11.90 -16.82
CA ALA A 155 -9.09 11.86 -15.52
C ALA A 155 -7.83 10.99 -15.48
N ASP A 156 -7.13 10.84 -16.61
CA ASP A 156 -5.77 10.31 -16.53
C ASP A 156 -4.80 11.40 -16.08
N ALA A 157 -3.97 11.09 -15.08
CA ALA A 157 -2.96 12.02 -14.59
C ALA A 157 -2.02 12.49 -15.71
N LEU A 158 -1.86 11.69 -16.76
CA LEU A 158 -1.02 11.98 -17.92
C LEU A 158 -1.68 12.91 -18.95
N THR A 159 -2.99 12.77 -19.21
CA THR A 159 -3.73 13.72 -20.05
C THR A 159 -3.85 15.06 -19.35
N LEU A 160 -4.11 15.04 -18.03
CA LEU A 160 -4.09 16.24 -17.20
C LEU A 160 -2.70 16.88 -17.16
N GLN A 161 -1.62 16.10 -17.04
CA GLN A 161 -0.25 16.60 -17.08
C GLN A 161 0.15 17.19 -18.44
N ARG A 162 -0.36 16.65 -19.56
CA ARG A 162 -0.15 17.22 -20.89
C ARG A 162 -0.91 18.52 -21.12
N ASP A 163 -2.14 18.61 -20.64
CA ASP A 163 -3.00 19.79 -20.86
C ASP A 163 -2.70 20.94 -19.87
N THR A 164 -2.29 20.62 -18.63
CA THR A 164 -1.99 21.64 -17.61
C THR A 164 -0.50 21.97 -17.46
N GLY A 165 0.40 21.16 -18.04
CA GLY A 165 1.86 21.37 -17.94
C GLY A 165 2.43 21.23 -16.52
N ILE A 166 1.64 20.71 -15.59
CA ILE A 166 2.00 20.61 -14.17
C ILE A 166 2.95 19.43 -13.96
N PRO A 167 4.13 19.61 -13.33
CA PRO A 167 5.06 18.52 -13.06
C PRO A 167 4.42 17.46 -12.17
N ALA A 168 4.66 16.18 -12.46
CA ALA A 168 4.13 15.01 -11.73
C ALA A 168 4.33 15.07 -10.20
N ILE A 169 5.34 15.83 -9.76
CA ILE A 169 5.64 16.10 -8.35
C ILE A 169 4.47 16.77 -7.64
N PHE A 170 3.75 17.67 -8.31
CA PHE A 170 2.62 18.40 -7.73
C PHE A 170 1.47 17.45 -7.35
N PHE A 171 1.13 16.50 -8.22
CA PHE A 171 0.11 15.50 -7.94
C PHE A 171 0.54 14.55 -6.82
N GLY A 172 1.81 14.13 -6.80
CA GLY A 172 2.38 13.33 -5.71
C GLY A 172 2.33 14.04 -4.36
N LEU A 173 2.68 15.33 -4.33
CA LEU A 173 2.63 16.16 -3.11
C LEU A 173 1.19 16.39 -2.64
N ILE A 174 0.24 16.66 -3.53
CA ILE A 174 -1.18 16.80 -3.18
C ILE A 174 -1.71 15.50 -2.59
N GLN A 175 -1.44 14.36 -3.23
CA GLN A 175 -1.88 13.06 -2.75
C GLN A 175 -1.28 12.74 -1.37
N THR A 176 0.01 13.02 -1.19
CA THR A 176 0.70 12.83 0.10
C THR A 176 0.13 13.75 1.18
N ALA A 177 -0.16 15.01 0.85
CA ALA A 177 -0.78 15.96 1.77
C ALA A 177 -2.20 15.53 2.16
N ALA A 178 -3.00 15.01 1.23
CA ALA A 178 -4.33 14.49 1.50
C ALA A 178 -4.29 13.26 2.43
N LEU A 179 -3.38 12.30 2.14
CA LEU A 179 -3.14 11.13 2.99
C LEU A 179 -2.67 11.56 4.39
N TYR A 180 -1.77 12.53 4.47
CA TYR A 180 -1.26 13.06 5.74
C TYR A 180 -2.35 13.76 6.56
N ALA A 181 -3.24 14.53 5.90
CA ALA A 181 -4.38 15.15 6.55
C ALA A 181 -5.35 14.09 7.12
N LEU A 182 -5.61 13.02 6.36
CA LEU A 182 -6.41 11.88 6.85
C LEU A 182 -5.74 11.20 8.06
N TYR A 183 -4.44 10.97 7.99
CA TYR A 183 -3.66 10.40 9.09
C TYR A 183 -3.74 11.27 10.36
N ARG A 184 -3.56 12.59 10.24
CA ARG A 184 -3.72 13.51 11.37
C ARG A 184 -5.14 13.52 11.93
N ARG A 185 -6.17 13.42 11.08
CA ARG A 185 -7.57 13.33 11.53
C ARG A 185 -7.82 12.05 12.34
N ILE A 186 -7.24 10.93 11.93
CA ILE A 186 -7.31 9.67 12.67
C ILE A 186 -6.65 9.82 14.05
N LEU A 187 -5.43 10.36 14.12
CA LEU A 187 -4.74 10.58 15.40
C LEU A 187 -5.50 11.52 16.33
N LYS A 188 -6.10 12.60 15.81
CA LYS A 188 -6.93 13.51 16.60
C LYS A 188 -8.15 12.79 17.19
N ARG A 189 -8.81 11.93 16.39
CA ARG A 189 -9.95 11.14 16.87
C ARG A 189 -9.53 10.13 17.93
N GLU A 190 -8.42 9.41 17.73
CA GLU A 190 -7.88 8.50 18.76
C GLU A 190 -7.56 9.23 20.06
N ARG A 191 -6.89 10.38 20.01
CA ARG A 191 -6.60 11.18 21.22
C ARG A 191 -7.87 11.64 21.93
N ALA A 192 -8.88 12.10 21.19
CA ALA A 192 -10.15 12.50 21.79
C ALA A 192 -10.88 11.31 22.46
N THR A 193 -10.80 10.10 21.87
CA THR A 193 -11.36 8.89 22.47
C THR A 193 -10.57 8.46 23.72
N LEU A 194 -9.23 8.55 23.70
CA LEU A 194 -8.39 8.21 24.85
C LEU A 194 -8.61 9.16 26.04
N VAL A 195 -8.76 10.46 25.76
CA VAL A 195 -9.08 11.48 26.77
C VAL A 195 -10.49 11.25 27.33
N ALA A 196 -11.47 10.91 26.49
CA ALA A 196 -12.83 10.58 26.93
C ALA A 196 -12.88 9.28 27.77
N GLU A 197 -11.99 8.32 27.51
CA GLU A 197 -11.83 7.10 28.31
C GLU A 197 -10.99 7.30 29.58
N GLY A 198 -10.43 8.49 29.84
CA GLY A 198 -9.61 8.76 31.03
C GLY A 198 -8.28 8.01 31.09
N LYS A 199 -7.86 7.35 30.00
CA LYS A 199 -6.57 6.64 29.93
C LYS A 199 -5.46 7.65 29.64
N ALA A 200 -4.46 7.72 30.53
CA ALA A 200 -3.27 8.54 30.33
C ALA A 200 -2.62 8.25 28.97
N GLU A 201 -2.16 9.32 28.32
CA GLU A 201 -1.61 9.32 26.96
C GLU A 201 -0.62 8.16 26.78
N PRO A 202 -0.82 7.25 25.80
CA PRO A 202 0.21 6.28 25.48
C PRO A 202 1.37 7.10 24.93
N ARG A 203 2.48 7.20 25.69
CA ARG A 203 3.74 7.77 25.20
C ARG A 203 4.03 7.13 23.86
N VAL A 204 3.78 7.87 22.79
CA VAL A 204 4.25 7.53 21.47
C VAL A 204 5.76 7.51 21.61
N ALA A 205 6.35 6.31 21.62
CA ALA A 205 7.79 6.16 21.53
C ALA A 205 8.25 7.06 20.38
N ALA A 206 9.11 8.02 20.73
CA ALA A 206 9.59 9.04 19.83
C ALA A 206 10.09 8.42 18.52
N PRO A 207 9.93 9.09 17.37
CA PRO A 207 10.48 8.60 16.12
C PRO A 207 11.99 8.38 16.28
N VAL A 208 12.43 7.16 15.95
CA VAL A 208 13.84 6.83 15.73
C VAL A 208 14.34 7.78 14.64
N GLY A 209 15.22 8.73 14.98
CA GLY A 209 15.91 9.57 13.99
C GLY A 209 16.00 11.07 14.25
N ALA A 210 15.76 11.57 15.46
CA ALA A 210 16.23 12.92 15.82
C ALA A 210 17.61 12.80 16.50
N ALA A 211 18.66 12.85 15.68
CA ALA A 211 20.02 12.96 16.18
C ALA A 211 20.33 14.42 16.61
N SER A 212 21.07 14.52 17.72
CA SER A 212 21.98 15.60 18.16
C SER A 212 21.41 16.72 19.04
N PRO A 213 22.22 17.41 19.88
CA PRO A 213 23.44 16.97 20.59
C PRO A 213 23.47 17.52 22.04
N THR A 214 23.66 16.68 23.08
CA THR A 214 24.31 17.15 24.34
C THR A 214 24.64 15.95 25.23
N LEU A 215 25.88 15.49 25.14
CA LEU A 215 26.50 14.61 26.11
C LEU A 215 27.80 15.30 26.51
N ALA A 216 27.73 16.09 27.58
CA ALA A 216 28.91 16.56 28.30
C ALA A 216 28.44 17.06 29.68
N LYS A 217 29.12 16.57 30.74
CA LYS A 217 28.90 16.85 32.17
C LYS A 217 27.69 16.11 32.73
N THR A 218 27.83 15.04 33.52
CA THR A 218 28.75 14.82 34.64
C THR A 218 28.99 13.32 34.81
N ALA A 219 30.22 12.88 34.52
CA ALA A 219 30.82 11.74 35.20
C ALA A 219 31.67 12.35 36.30
N ASP A 220 31.22 12.24 37.54
CA ASP A 220 32.03 12.27 38.77
C ASP A 220 31.11 11.92 39.95
N ASP A 221 31.70 11.28 40.96
CA ASP A 221 31.11 10.62 42.14
C ASP A 221 30.67 9.16 41.87
N ALA A 222 31.56 8.16 41.88
CA ALA A 222 32.38 7.64 42.99
C ALA A 222 31.56 6.90 44.06
N GLY A 223 31.90 5.61 44.25
CA GLY A 223 31.88 4.97 45.56
C GLY A 223 30.81 3.91 45.81
N ASP A 224 31.27 2.65 45.94
CA ASP A 224 30.95 1.73 47.05
C ASP A 224 29.46 1.32 47.22
N THR A 225 29.04 0.06 47.12
CA THR A 225 29.42 -1.03 48.02
C THR A 225 29.00 -2.39 47.46
N THR A 226 29.90 -3.36 47.57
CA THR A 226 29.63 -4.80 47.61
C THR A 226 28.93 -5.20 48.92
N ALA A 227 27.81 -5.92 48.84
CA ALA A 227 27.14 -6.78 49.84
C ALA A 227 25.62 -6.74 49.54
N ALA A 228 24.79 -7.78 49.55
CA ALA A 228 24.91 -9.15 49.99
C ALA A 228 23.84 -9.98 49.24
N LEU A 229 24.18 -11.22 48.89
CA LEU A 229 23.20 -12.29 48.72
C LEU A 229 22.61 -12.65 50.08
N PRO A 230 21.29 -12.89 50.16
CA PRO A 230 20.83 -14.00 50.97
C PRO A 230 19.92 -14.93 50.18
N THR A 231 20.29 -16.20 50.27
CA THR A 231 19.48 -17.41 50.12
C THR A 231 18.27 -17.43 51.06
N LEU A 232 17.19 -18.08 50.62
CA LEU A 232 16.07 -18.76 51.32
C LEU A 232 14.78 -18.47 50.52
N GLY A 233 14.04 -19.43 49.99
CA GLY A 233 13.79 -20.79 50.49
C GLY A 233 12.32 -20.84 50.89
N ASP A 234 11.49 -21.41 50.00
CA ASP A 234 10.34 -22.31 50.24
C ASP A 234 9.54 -22.48 48.92
#